data_AF-A0A346N4X5-F1
#
_entry.id   AF-A0A346N4X5-F1
#
_cell.length_a   1.000
_cell.length_b   1.000
_cell.length_c   1.000
_cell.angle_alpha   90.00
_cell.angle_beta   90.00
_cell.angle_gamma   90.00
#
_symmetry.space_group_name_H-M   'P 1'
#
loop_
_entity.id
_entity.type
_entity.pdbx_description
1 polymer ?
#
loop_
_entity_poly.entity_id
_entity_poly.type
_entity_poly.pdbx_seq_one_letter_code
_entity_poly.pdbx_strand_id
1 'polypeptide(L)'
;MSYYEHHVFFCCNQRAPGERTCCNDKGATRVRDYAKKQIKKLGLAAPGQVRVNMAGCLERCEEGPCIVVYPQGVWYTYVDEEDVDEIIERHIQKGEIVERLRLPDAPPAK
;
A
#
# COMPACT_ATOMS: atom_id res chain seq x y z
N MET A 1 -13.45 18.19 -5.49
CA MET A 1 -13.15 17.46 -4.24
C MET A 1 -13.15 15.98 -4.55
N SER A 2 -12.13 15.24 -4.11
CA SER A 2 -12.10 13.78 -4.19
C SER A 2 -13.12 13.19 -3.21
N TYR A 3 -13.72 12.03 -3.51
CA TYR A 3 -14.63 11.34 -2.59
C TYR A 3 -13.90 10.77 -1.35
N TYR A 4 -12.60 10.51 -1.47
CA TYR A 4 -11.72 10.09 -0.38
C TYR A 4 -10.47 10.97 -0.36
N GLU A 5 -10.02 11.38 0.82
CA GLU A 5 -8.75 12.09 1.00
C GLU A 5 -7.58 11.23 0.52
N HIS A 6 -7.56 9.94 0.89
CA HIS A 6 -6.59 8.98 0.39
C HIS A 6 -7.24 7.69 -0.07
N HIS A 7 -6.73 7.18 -1.20
CA HIS A 7 -6.88 5.78 -1.58
C HIS A 7 -5.56 5.06 -1.37
N VAL A 8 -5.59 4.01 -0.56
CA VAL A 8 -4.42 3.17 -0.27
C VAL A 8 -4.66 1.81 -0.90
N PHE A 9 -4.02 1.54 -2.03
CA PHE A 9 -4.13 0.27 -2.73
C PHE A 9 -2.99 -0.65 -2.34
N PHE A 10 -3.33 -1.86 -1.89
CA PHE A 10 -2.39 -2.95 -1.69
C PHE A 10 -2.50 -3.92 -2.87
N CYS A 11 -1.37 -4.24 -3.50
CA CYS A 11 -1.32 -5.34 -4.47
C CYS A 11 -1.53 -6.66 -3.73
N CYS A 12 -2.69 -7.30 -3.94
CA CYS A 12 -3.03 -8.60 -3.34
C CYS A 12 -3.04 -9.72 -4.40
N ASN A 13 -2.34 -9.51 -5.52
CA ASN A 13 -2.28 -10.49 -6.60
C ASN A 13 -1.61 -11.79 -6.14
N GLN A 14 -2.24 -12.92 -6.46
CA GLN A 14 -1.72 -14.27 -6.26
C GLN A 14 -1.55 -14.97 -7.62
N ARG A 15 -0.41 -15.64 -7.83
CA ARG A 15 -0.16 -16.52 -8.98
C ARG A 15 -0.03 -17.97 -8.56
N ALA A 16 -0.01 -18.90 -9.51
CA ALA A 16 0.25 -20.30 -9.23
C ALA A 16 1.71 -20.51 -8.76
N PRO A 17 1.99 -21.55 -7.94
CA PRO A 17 3.35 -21.85 -7.50
C PRO A 17 4.31 -22.05 -8.68
N GLY A 18 5.50 -21.46 -8.60
CA GLY A 18 6.54 -21.55 -9.64
C GLY A 18 6.45 -20.45 -10.72
N GLU A 19 5.43 -19.59 -10.70
CA GLU A 19 5.37 -18.40 -11.55
C GLU A 19 6.20 -17.22 -10.98
N ARG A 20 6.25 -16.11 -11.71
CA ARG A 20 6.87 -14.84 -11.28
C ARG A 20 6.35 -14.46 -9.89
N THR A 21 7.27 -14.07 -9.00
CA THR A 21 6.95 -13.60 -7.64
C THR A 21 5.73 -12.67 -7.63
N CYS A 22 4.86 -12.82 -6.65
CA CYS A 22 3.74 -11.90 -6.49
C CYS A 22 3.64 -11.39 -5.05
N CYS A 23 2.93 -10.27 -4.87
CA CYS A 23 2.86 -9.64 -3.55
C CYS A 23 2.15 -10.52 -2.52
N ASN A 24 1.19 -11.35 -2.95
CA ASN A 24 0.45 -12.17 -2.01
C ASN A 24 1.25 -13.40 -1.51
N ASP A 25 2.31 -13.82 -2.22
CA ASP A 25 3.29 -14.80 -1.70
C ASP A 25 3.97 -14.32 -0.41
N LYS A 26 4.03 -12.99 -0.23
CA LYS A 26 4.59 -12.30 0.93
C LYS A 26 3.50 -11.88 1.93
N GLY A 27 2.28 -12.42 1.80
CA GLY A 27 1.19 -12.18 2.74
C GLY A 27 0.45 -10.85 2.57
N ALA A 28 0.47 -10.23 1.39
CA ALA A 28 -0.12 -8.90 1.17
C ALA A 28 -1.61 -8.79 1.55
N THR A 29 -2.43 -9.82 1.32
CA THR A 29 -3.84 -9.79 1.74
C THR A 29 -3.99 -9.67 3.26
N ARG A 30 -3.17 -10.41 4.02
CA ARG A 30 -3.15 -10.37 5.49
C ARG A 30 -2.79 -8.96 5.97
N VAL A 31 -1.75 -8.36 5.40
CA VAL A 31 -1.27 -7.03 5.78
C VAL A 31 -2.27 -5.93 5.35
N ARG A 32 -2.93 -6.07 4.20
CA ARG A 32 -4.03 -5.17 3.80
C ARG A 32 -5.19 -5.21 4.79
N ASP A 33 -5.58 -6.41 5.25
CA ASP A 33 -6.65 -6.56 6.23
C ASP A 33 -6.26 -5.99 7.60
N TYR A 34 -4.99 -6.12 7.99
CA TYR A 34 -4.42 -5.43 9.14
C TYR A 34 -4.54 -3.90 9.00
N ALA A 35 -4.04 -3.33 7.90
CA ALA A 35 -4.10 -1.89 7.63
C ALA A 35 -5.54 -1.35 7.68
N LYS A 36 -6.49 -2.09 7.08
CA LYS A 36 -7.91 -1.74 7.11
C LYS A 36 -8.46 -1.69 8.54
N LYS A 37 -8.03 -2.60 9.43
CA LYS A 37 -8.41 -2.56 10.86
C LYS A 37 -7.79 -1.37 11.57
N GLN A 38 -6.53 -1.04 11.30
CA GLN A 38 -5.85 0.11 11.92
C GLN A 38 -6.49 1.44 11.51
N ILE A 39 -6.73 1.66 10.21
CA ILE A 39 -7.44 2.84 9.71
C ILE A 39 -8.82 3.00 10.37
N LYS A 40 -9.55 1.88 10.56
CA LYS A 40 -10.82 1.89 11.28
C LYS A 40 -10.66 2.24 12.77
N LYS A 41 -9.65 1.66 13.44
CA LYS A 41 -9.35 1.90 14.86
C LYS A 41 -8.99 3.35 15.15
N LEU A 42 -8.29 4.00 14.20
CA LEU A 42 -7.91 5.41 14.26
C LEU A 42 -9.08 6.36 13.91
N GLY A 43 -10.25 5.84 13.54
CA GLY A 43 -11.39 6.65 13.13
C GLY A 43 -11.22 7.32 11.76
N LEU A 44 -10.28 6.84 10.94
CA LEU A 44 -9.94 7.39 9.62
C LEU A 44 -10.72 6.74 8.46
N ALA A 45 -11.64 5.82 8.77
CA ALA A 45 -12.47 5.10 7.80
C ALA A 45 -13.84 5.77 7.55
N ALA A 46 -14.01 7.04 7.90
CA ALA A 46 -15.26 7.76 7.67
C ALA A 46 -15.42 8.21 6.20
N PRO A 47 -16.64 8.56 5.75
CA PRO A 47 -16.84 9.16 4.43
C PRO A 47 -15.92 10.37 4.23
N GLY A 48 -15.27 10.47 3.07
CA GLY A 48 -14.34 11.57 2.78
C GLY A 48 -12.89 11.34 3.23
N GLN A 49 -12.60 10.34 4.07
CA GLN A 49 -11.25 10.12 4.62
C GLN A 49 -10.48 9.03 3.83
N VAL A 50 -10.01 7.98 4.50
CA VAL A 50 -9.10 6.99 3.94
C VAL A 50 -9.85 5.75 3.50
N ARG A 51 -9.62 5.32 2.26
CA ARG A 51 -10.08 4.04 1.75
C ARG A 51 -8.91 3.09 1.52
N VAL A 52 -8.87 2.00 2.28
CA VAL A 52 -7.97 0.86 2.00
C VAL A 52 -8.61 -0.05 0.96
N ASN A 53 -7.94 -0.22 -0.18
CA ASN A 53 -8.39 -1.00 -1.32
C ASN A 53 -7.46 -2.19 -1.59
N MET A 54 -8.04 -3.22 -2.19
CA MET A 54 -7.32 -4.30 -2.83
C MET A 54 -7.11 -3.97 -4.31
N ALA A 55 -5.92 -4.26 -4.84
CA ALA A 55 -5.61 -4.21 -6.26
C ALA A 55 -5.11 -5.58 -6.76
N GLY A 56 -5.27 -5.81 -8.07
CA GLY A 56 -4.57 -6.88 -8.78
C GLY A 56 -3.09 -6.56 -8.98
N CYS A 57 -2.43 -7.23 -9.93
CA CYS A 57 -1.03 -6.97 -10.24
C CYS A 57 -0.81 -5.49 -10.62
N LEU A 58 0.20 -4.85 -10.02
CA LEU A 58 0.61 -3.48 -10.32
C LEU A 58 1.89 -3.42 -11.17
N GLU A 59 2.29 -4.55 -11.75
CA GLU A 59 3.50 -4.73 -12.58
C GLU A 59 4.86 -4.42 -11.92
N ARG A 60 4.89 -4.26 -10.60
CA ARG A 60 6.11 -4.01 -9.80
C ARG A 60 6.48 -5.19 -8.89
N CYS A 61 6.37 -6.41 -9.43
CA CYS A 61 6.44 -7.63 -8.62
C CYS A 61 7.75 -7.79 -7.85
N GLU A 62 8.88 -7.43 -8.48
CA GLU A 62 10.23 -7.57 -7.95
C GLU A 62 10.49 -6.61 -6.78
N GLU A 63 9.75 -5.50 -6.73
CA GLU A 63 9.80 -4.49 -5.66
C GLU A 63 8.76 -4.73 -4.57
N GLY A 64 7.84 -5.67 -4.79
CA GLY A 64 6.71 -5.92 -3.91
C GLY A 64 7.10 -6.50 -2.54
N PRO A 65 6.19 -6.49 -1.56
CA PRO A 65 4.77 -6.17 -1.68
C PRO A 65 4.51 -4.69 -1.92
N CYS A 66 3.63 -4.34 -2.86
CA CYS A 66 3.43 -2.93 -3.22
C CYS A 66 2.22 -2.31 -2.52
N ILE A 67 2.40 -1.07 -2.07
CA ILE A 67 1.34 -0.12 -1.72
C ILE A 67 1.44 1.09 -2.65
N VAL A 68 0.32 1.63 -3.11
CA VAL A 68 0.28 2.97 -3.71
C VAL A 68 -0.77 3.83 -3.01
N VAL A 69 -0.38 5.06 -2.68
CA VAL A 69 -1.22 6.06 -2.01
C VAL A 69 -1.54 7.19 -2.99
N TYR A 70 -2.83 7.34 -3.31
CA TYR A 70 -3.37 8.45 -4.09
C TYR A 70 -4.01 9.51 -3.17
N PRO A 71 -4.04 10.79 -3.58
CA PRO A 71 -3.74 11.32 -4.91
C PRO A 71 -2.26 11.54 -5.24
N GLN A 72 -1.36 11.44 -4.26
CA GLN A 72 0.06 11.76 -4.42
C GLN A 72 0.80 10.82 -5.39
N GLY A 73 0.28 9.59 -5.57
CA GLY A 73 0.93 8.58 -6.41
C GLY A 73 2.21 8.03 -5.79
N VAL A 74 2.31 8.04 -4.46
CA VAL A 74 3.50 7.57 -3.74
C VAL A 74 3.44 6.06 -3.61
N TRP A 75 4.53 5.41 -3.98
CA TRP A 75 4.69 3.96 -3.95
C TRP A 75 5.55 3.54 -2.77
N TYR A 76 5.13 2.47 -2.10
CA TYR A 76 5.89 1.85 -1.02
C TYR A 76 6.07 0.36 -1.23
N THR A 77 7.16 -0.16 -0.66
CA THR A 77 7.28 -1.56 -0.26
C THR A 77 7.21 -1.67 1.25
N TYR A 78 7.07 -2.90 1.77
CA TYR A 78 7.03 -3.16 3.21
C TYR A 78 7.43 -4.61 3.51
N VAL A 79 7.94 -4.85 4.72
CA VAL A 79 8.32 -6.17 5.22
C VAL A 79 7.20 -6.75 6.10
N ASP A 80 6.61 -5.93 6.96
CA ASP A 80 5.65 -6.36 7.97
C ASP A 80 4.60 -5.29 8.29
N GLU A 81 3.84 -5.53 9.36
CA GLU A 81 2.84 -4.60 9.87
C GLU A 81 3.42 -3.29 10.44
N GLU A 82 4.64 -3.28 10.98
CA GLU A 82 5.25 -2.09 11.58
C GLU A 82 5.58 -1.05 10.51
N ASP A 83 6.08 -1.51 9.36
CA ASP A 83 6.27 -0.67 8.17
C ASP A 83 4.95 -0.01 7.71
N VAL A 84 3.85 -0.76 7.77
CA VAL A 84 2.53 -0.25 7.39
C VAL A 84 1.99 0.73 8.43
N ASP A 85 2.24 0.49 9.71
CA ASP A 85 1.91 1.44 10.77
C ASP A 85 2.69 2.76 10.60
N GLU A 86 3.97 2.71 10.22
CA GLU A 86 4.73 3.92 9.91
C GLU A 86 4.15 4.68 8.71
N ILE A 87 3.74 3.99 7.64
CA ILE A 87 3.07 4.62 6.48
C ILE A 87 1.76 5.30 6.93
N ILE A 88 0.97 4.65 7.78
CA ILE A 88 -0.28 5.21 8.30
C ILE A 88 0.01 6.41 9.21
N GLU A 89 1.00 6.33 10.09
CA GLU A 89 1.32 7.40 11.03
C GLU A 89 1.93 8.62 10.33
N ARG A 90 2.92 8.40 9.47
CA ARG A 90 3.68 9.49 8.85
C ARG A 90 2.97 10.01 7.61
N HIS A 91 2.67 9.14 6.65
CA HIS A 91 2.14 9.62 5.38
C HIS A 91 0.65 9.94 5.48
N ILE A 92 -0.16 8.99 5.96
CA ILE A 92 -1.62 9.17 5.94
C ILE A 92 -2.08 10.23 6.96
N GLN A 93 -1.53 10.24 8.18
CA GLN A 93 -1.96 11.20 9.21
C GLN A 93 -1.21 12.54 9.18
N LYS A 94 0.08 12.54 8.83
CA LYS A 94 0.93 13.76 8.90
C LYS A 94 1.33 14.31 7.53
N GLY A 95 1.05 13.60 6.44
CA GLY A 95 1.46 14.01 5.09
C GLY A 95 2.97 13.86 4.83
N GLU A 96 3.68 13.11 5.66
CA GLU A 96 5.13 12.93 5.60
C GLU A 96 5.51 11.62 4.92
N ILE A 97 6.29 11.67 3.83
CA ILE A 97 6.69 10.49 3.08
C ILE A 97 7.71 9.66 3.86
N VAL A 98 7.49 8.34 3.91
CA VAL A 98 8.39 7.38 4.54
C VAL A 98 9.47 6.97 3.54
N GLU A 99 10.48 7.81 3.35
CA GLU A 99 11.50 7.63 2.30
C GLU A 99 12.23 6.27 2.34
N ARG A 100 12.42 5.68 3.53
CA ARG A 100 13.05 4.35 3.67
C ARG A 100 12.25 3.22 3.02
N LEU A 101 10.93 3.39 2.89
CA LEU A 101 10.00 2.42 2.30
C LEU A 101 9.61 2.79 0.87
N ARG A 102 9.96 4.01 0.43
CA ARG A 102 9.50 4.56 -0.83
C ARG A 102 10.15 3.85 -2.01
N LEU A 103 9.33 3.47 -2.98
CA LEU A 103 9.78 2.95 -4.26
C LEU A 103 9.95 4.08 -5.28
N PRO A 104 10.84 3.94 -6.29
CA PRO A 104 11.00 4.93 -7.34
C PRO A 104 9.68 5.26 -8.06
N ASP A 105 9.49 6.54 -8.41
CA ASP A 105 8.27 7.01 -9.08
C ASP A 105 8.22 6.61 -10.57
N ALA A 106 9.38 6.39 -11.18
CA ALA A 106 9.52 5.99 -12.58
C ALA A 106 10.09 4.58 -12.69
N PRO A 107 9.66 3.78 -13.69
CA PRO A 107 10.32 2.52 -14.00
C PRO A 107 11.79 2.80 -14.39
N PRO A 108 12.70 1.83 -14.16
CA PRO A 108 14.08 1.96 -14.60
C PRO A 108 14.13 2.25 -16.11
N ALA A 109 15.04 3.15 -16.50
CA ALA A 109 15.30 3.41 -17.91
C ALA A 109 15.72 2.10 -18.59
N LYS A 110 15.19 1.87 -19.79
CA LYS A 110 15.57 0.72 -20.62
C LYS A 110 17.02 0.82 -21.09
#